data_AF-A0A5C7KSQ6-F1
#
_entry.id   AF-A0A5C7KSQ6-F1
#
_cell.length_a   1.000
_cell.length_b   1.000
_cell.length_c   1.000
_cell.angle_alpha   90.00
_cell.angle_beta   90.00
_cell.angle_gamma   90.00
#
_symmetry.space_group_name_H-M   'P 1'
#
loop_
_entity.id
_entity.type
_entity.pdbx_description
1 polymer ?
#
loop_
_entity_poly.entity_id
_entity_poly.type
_entity_poly.pdbx_seq_one_letter_code
_entity_poly.pdbx_strand_id
1 'polypeptide(L)'
;GKVPPLQTDSAPELSRFKIIGLNPAVEELNQKIRTRLKARMKAGMLEEVRELNRNGVSYARLESFGLEYRALARHLQGKLTLEEVNETLPYDIIHYAKRQRSSLRRLEKRGAVIHWVENSEQALKLVV
;
A
#
# COMPACT_ATOMS: atom_id res chain seq x y z
N GLY A 1 -17.42 -22.63 -8.38
CA GLY A 1 -16.63 -23.85 -8.11
C GLY A 1 -16.11 -23.79 -6.69
N LYS A 2 -16.04 -24.92 -5.98
CA LYS A 2 -15.41 -24.98 -4.65
C LYS A 2 -13.90 -24.74 -4.81
N VAL A 3 -13.35 -23.80 -4.03
CA VAL A 3 -11.90 -23.59 -3.97
C VAL A 3 -11.27 -24.84 -3.35
N PRO A 4 -10.28 -25.47 -4.00
CA PRO A 4 -9.58 -26.61 -3.41
C PRO A 4 -8.95 -26.22 -2.06
N PRO A 5 -8.97 -27.11 -1.06
CA PRO A 5 -8.32 -26.83 0.21
C PRO A 5 -6.82 -26.59 -0.01
N LEU A 6 -6.29 -25.52 0.56
CA LEU A 6 -4.84 -25.26 0.61
C LEU A 6 -4.18 -26.40 1.39
N GLN A 7 -3.37 -27.20 0.72
CA GLN A 7 -2.48 -28.17 1.38
C GLN A 7 -1.40 -27.37 2.11
N THR A 8 -1.47 -27.31 3.44
CA THR A 8 -0.55 -26.56 4.30
C THR A 8 0.60 -27.44 4.80
N ASP A 9 1.20 -28.26 3.94
CA ASP A 9 2.19 -29.26 4.40
C ASP A 9 3.60 -28.68 4.59
N SER A 10 3.82 -27.40 4.30
CA SER A 10 4.92 -26.63 4.89
C SER A 10 4.74 -25.17 4.49
N ALA A 11 5.04 -24.23 5.40
CA ALA A 11 5.30 -22.87 4.96
C ALA A 11 6.43 -22.94 3.91
N PRO A 12 6.34 -22.23 2.77
CA PRO A 12 7.41 -22.26 1.78
C PRO A 12 8.73 -21.97 2.47
N GLU A 13 9.74 -22.81 2.23
CA GLU A 13 11.09 -22.61 2.77
C GLU A 13 11.59 -21.24 2.31
N LEU A 14 11.49 -20.24 3.20
CA LEU A 14 11.83 -18.85 2.88
C LEU A 14 13.30 -18.70 2.48
N SER A 15 14.14 -19.67 2.84
CA SER A 15 15.54 -19.81 2.42
C SER A 15 15.72 -19.93 0.90
N ARG A 16 14.69 -20.37 0.15
CA ARG A 16 14.74 -20.45 -1.32
C ARG A 16 14.61 -19.10 -2.02
N PHE A 17 14.22 -18.04 -1.29
CA PHE A 17 13.96 -16.73 -1.87
C PHE A 17 14.98 -15.71 -1.37
N LYS A 18 15.47 -14.88 -2.30
CA LYS A 18 16.18 -13.65 -1.95
C LYS A 18 15.17 -12.55 -1.66
N ILE A 19 15.02 -12.20 -0.38
CA ILE A 19 14.06 -11.18 0.06
C ILE A 19 14.79 -9.85 0.21
N ILE A 20 14.36 -8.82 -0.53
CA ILE A 20 14.93 -7.48 -0.46
C ILE A 20 13.88 -6.55 0.16
N GLY A 21 14.25 -5.84 1.23
CA GLY A 21 13.38 -4.90 1.94
C GLY A 21 13.83 -3.45 1.74
N LEU A 22 13.01 -2.61 1.10
CA LEU A 22 13.29 -1.19 0.97
C LEU A 22 12.92 -0.44 2.27
N ASN A 23 13.89 0.20 2.91
CA ASN A 23 13.74 0.90 4.19
C ASN A 23 14.55 2.21 4.23
N PRO A 24 14.14 3.24 3.46
CA PRO A 24 14.70 4.58 3.57
C PRO A 24 14.41 5.21 4.93
N ALA A 25 15.00 6.38 5.17
CA ALA A 25 14.68 7.22 6.33
C ALA A 25 13.18 7.53 6.41
N VAL A 26 12.65 7.62 7.62
CA VAL A 26 11.19 7.75 7.84
C VAL A 26 10.69 9.09 7.31
N GLU A 27 11.47 10.12 7.50
CA GLU A 27 11.21 11.50 7.07
C GLU A 27 11.14 11.57 5.54
N GLU A 28 12.10 10.92 4.86
CA GLU A 28 12.14 10.82 3.40
C GLU A 28 10.93 10.04 2.86
N LEU A 29 10.60 8.91 3.47
CA LEU A 29 9.44 8.09 3.10
C LEU A 29 8.13 8.88 3.23
N ASN A 30 7.96 9.57 4.36
CA ASN A 30 6.77 10.39 4.62
C ASN A 30 6.64 11.52 3.60
N GLN A 31 7.75 12.19 3.26
CA GLN A 31 7.75 13.22 2.24
C GLN A 31 7.38 12.66 0.86
N LYS A 32 7.96 11.52 0.48
CA LYS A 32 7.63 10.84 -0.79
C LYS A 32 6.15 10.44 -0.85
N ILE A 33 5.58 9.94 0.24
CA ILE A 33 4.16 9.59 0.34
C ILE A 33 3.28 10.82 0.09
N ARG A 34 3.56 11.94 0.77
CA ARG A 34 2.80 13.19 0.61
C ARG A 34 2.90 13.74 -0.80
N THR A 35 4.11 13.80 -1.36
CA THR A 35 4.35 14.27 -2.73
C THR A 35 3.61 13.40 -3.75
N ARG A 36 3.70 12.07 -3.63
CA ARG A 36 2.99 11.13 -4.51
C ARG A 36 1.48 11.32 -4.44
N LEU A 37 0.90 11.39 -3.23
CA LEU A 37 -0.53 11.56 -3.07
C LEU A 37 -1.01 12.89 -3.69
N LYS A 38 -0.30 14.00 -3.43
CA LYS A 38 -0.63 15.30 -4.02
C LYS A 38 -0.58 15.27 -5.55
N ALA A 39 0.43 14.62 -6.12
CA ALA A 39 0.55 14.45 -7.56
C ALA A 39 -0.61 13.63 -8.14
N ARG A 40 -1.00 12.52 -7.49
CA ARG A 40 -2.16 11.70 -7.90
C ARG A 40 -3.47 12.47 -7.85
N MET A 41 -3.72 13.20 -6.76
CA MET A 41 -4.92 14.03 -6.63
C MET A 41 -4.99 15.08 -7.75
N LYS A 42 -3.87 15.77 -8.04
CA LYS A 42 -3.78 16.74 -9.14
C LYS A 42 -3.99 16.11 -10.52
N ALA A 43 -3.60 14.86 -10.69
CA ALA A 43 -3.77 14.11 -11.93
C ALA A 43 -5.21 13.59 -12.16
N GLY A 44 -6.18 13.96 -11.32
CA GLY A 44 -7.59 13.61 -11.52
C GLY A 44 -8.02 12.30 -10.86
N MET A 45 -7.40 11.92 -9.73
CA MET A 45 -7.77 10.69 -9.02
C MET A 45 -9.22 10.69 -8.52
N LEU A 46 -9.77 11.84 -8.10
CA LEU A 46 -11.18 11.92 -7.70
C LEU A 46 -12.11 11.63 -8.88
N GLU A 47 -11.79 12.17 -10.05
CA GLU A 47 -12.50 11.99 -11.30
C GLU A 47 -12.42 10.53 -11.76
N GLU A 48 -11.27 9.87 -11.61
CA GLU A 48 -11.11 8.43 -11.83
C GLU A 48 -12.10 7.61 -10.97
N VAL A 49 -12.16 7.88 -9.66
CA VAL A 49 -13.08 7.17 -8.74
C VAL A 49 -14.55 7.46 -9.08
N ARG A 50 -14.87 8.71 -9.44
CA ARG A 50 -16.21 9.10 -9.87
C ARG A 50 -16.61 8.35 -11.14
N GLU A 51 -15.70 8.25 -12.10
CA GLU A 51 -15.95 7.56 -13.37
C GLU A 51 -16.13 6.05 -13.20
N LEU A 52 -15.32 5.42 -12.36
CA LEU A 52 -15.51 4.00 -12.02
C LEU A 52 -16.90 3.74 -11.42
N ASN A 53 -17.37 4.62 -10.52
CA ASN A 53 -18.70 4.48 -9.97
C ASN A 53 -19.80 4.69 -11.03
N ARG A 54 -19.66 5.70 -11.89
CA ARG A 54 -20.60 5.93 -13.02
C ARG A 54 -20.69 4.73 -13.96
N ASN A 55 -19.58 4.04 -14.16
CA ASN A 55 -19.48 2.82 -14.97
C ASN A 55 -19.91 1.54 -14.23
N GLY A 56 -20.56 1.66 -13.06
CA GLY A 56 -21.22 0.56 -12.37
C GLY A 56 -20.40 -0.11 -11.27
N VAL A 57 -19.20 0.39 -10.93
CA VAL A 57 -18.44 -0.13 -9.79
C VAL A 57 -19.05 0.40 -8.49
N SER A 58 -19.67 -0.48 -7.69
CA SER A 58 -20.31 -0.07 -6.45
C SER A 58 -19.33 0.60 -5.46
N TYR A 59 -19.85 1.50 -4.63
CA TYR A 59 -19.06 2.11 -3.55
C TYR A 59 -18.42 1.08 -2.62
N ALA A 60 -19.12 0.00 -2.29
CA ALA A 60 -18.55 -1.09 -1.49
C ALA A 60 -17.32 -1.72 -2.16
N ARG A 61 -17.35 -1.86 -3.49
CA ARG A 61 -16.20 -2.36 -4.27
C ARG A 61 -15.07 -1.34 -4.29
N LEU A 62 -15.35 -0.06 -4.50
CA LEU A 62 -14.33 1.00 -4.46
C LEU A 62 -13.66 1.10 -3.08
N GLU A 63 -14.43 1.01 -2.00
CA GLU A 63 -13.90 1.01 -0.62
C GLU A 63 -13.00 -0.20 -0.31
N SER A 64 -13.06 -1.26 -1.13
CA SER A 64 -12.22 -2.45 -1.00
C SER A 64 -10.85 -2.33 -1.71
N PHE A 65 -10.68 -1.38 -2.63
CA PHE A 65 -9.46 -1.27 -3.46
C PHE A 65 -8.24 -0.73 -2.70
N GLY A 66 -8.45 0.05 -1.64
CA GLY A 66 -7.38 0.60 -0.83
C GLY A 66 -7.75 1.90 -0.16
N LEU A 67 -6.80 2.50 0.56
CA LEU A 67 -7.03 3.70 1.37
C LEU A 67 -7.51 4.88 0.53
N GLU A 68 -6.86 5.13 -0.61
CA GLU A 68 -7.14 6.29 -1.46
C GLU A 68 -8.55 6.18 -2.09
N TYR A 69 -8.86 5.04 -2.73
CA TYR A 69 -10.20 4.79 -3.30
C TYR A 69 -11.29 4.81 -2.23
N ARG A 70 -11.03 4.25 -1.04
CA ARG A 70 -11.97 4.28 0.08
C ARG A 70 -12.28 5.70 0.54
N ALA A 71 -11.25 6.53 0.74
CA ALA A 71 -11.44 7.90 1.17
C ALA A 71 -12.25 8.72 0.14
N LEU A 72 -11.91 8.59 -1.14
CA LEU A 72 -12.60 9.28 -2.24
C LEU A 72 -14.02 8.76 -2.46
N ALA A 73 -14.24 7.44 -2.35
CA ALA A 73 -15.58 6.86 -2.39
C ALA A 73 -16.47 7.36 -1.24
N ARG A 74 -15.91 7.51 -0.03
CA ARG A 74 -16.63 8.08 1.12
C ARG A 74 -16.95 9.56 0.92
N HIS A 75 -16.02 10.31 0.31
CA HIS A 75 -16.28 11.68 -0.08
C HIS A 75 -17.44 11.80 -1.08
N LEU A 76 -17.44 10.98 -2.14
CA LEU A 76 -18.51 10.94 -3.14
C LEU A 76 -19.87 10.49 -2.56
N GLN A 77 -19.87 9.75 -1.45
CA GLN A 77 -21.07 9.39 -0.69
C GLN A 77 -21.53 10.47 0.30
N GLY A 78 -20.82 11.61 0.40
CA GLY A 78 -21.11 12.67 1.38
C GLY A 78 -20.75 12.32 2.82
N LYS A 79 -19.99 11.24 3.04
CA LYS A 79 -19.57 10.80 4.38
C LYS A 79 -18.34 11.54 4.91
N LEU A 80 -17.57 12.16 4.01
CA LEU A 80 -16.39 12.97 4.30
C LEU A 80 -16.36 14.17 3.35
N THR A 81 -15.90 15.31 3.83
CA THR A 81 -15.55 16.44 2.98
C THR A 81 -14.23 16.16 2.25
N LEU A 82 -13.98 16.87 1.14
CA LEU A 82 -12.71 16.73 0.43
C LEU A 82 -11.53 17.25 1.27
N GLU A 83 -11.78 18.23 2.14
CA GLU A 83 -10.82 18.76 3.09
C GLU A 83 -10.41 17.69 4.11
N GLU A 84 -11.38 17.03 4.75
CA GLU A 84 -11.11 15.92 5.67
C GLU A 84 -10.31 14.80 5.00
N VAL A 85 -10.61 14.47 3.74
CA VAL A 85 -9.82 13.49 2.97
C VAL A 85 -8.39 13.96 2.79
N ASN A 86 -8.17 15.21 2.38
CA ASN A 86 -6.83 15.76 2.16
C ASN A 86 -6.00 15.85 3.44
N GLU A 87 -6.64 16.08 4.58
CA GLU A 87 -5.98 16.12 5.89
C GLU A 87 -5.63 14.72 6.40
N THR A 88 -6.59 13.77 6.36
CA THR A 88 -6.47 12.47 7.04
C THR A 88 -5.76 11.41 6.22
N LEU A 89 -6.02 11.35 4.90
CA LEU A 89 -5.49 10.30 4.01
C LEU A 89 -3.95 10.20 4.00
N PRO A 90 -3.18 11.31 4.02
CA PRO A 90 -1.73 11.21 4.13
C PRO A 90 -1.28 10.43 5.37
N TYR A 91 -1.91 10.67 6.53
CA TYR A 91 -1.56 9.99 7.78
C TYR A 91 -1.93 8.51 7.74
N ASP A 92 -3.09 8.16 7.15
CA ASP A 92 -3.49 6.77 6.99
C ASP A 92 -2.51 5.98 6.13
N ILE A 93 -1.99 6.58 5.05
CA ILE A 93 -0.97 5.95 4.21
C ILE A 93 0.36 5.81 4.96
N ILE A 94 0.76 6.81 5.73
CA ILE A 94 1.98 6.75 6.58
C ILE A 94 1.84 5.63 7.63
N HIS A 95 0.69 5.53 8.30
CA HIS A 95 0.42 4.46 9.26
C HIS A 95 0.43 3.08 8.59
N TYR A 96 -0.09 2.98 7.36
CA TYR A 96 0.00 1.75 6.58
C TYR A 96 1.44 1.38 6.23
N ALA A 97 2.26 2.33 5.77
CA ALA A 97 3.69 2.12 5.52
C ALA A 97 4.43 1.66 6.78
N LYS A 98 4.12 2.23 7.95
CA LYS A 98 4.64 1.77 9.25
C LYS A 98 4.25 0.30 9.52
N ARG A 99 3.00 -0.09 9.27
CA ARG A 99 2.55 -1.48 9.41
C ARG A 99 3.26 -2.44 8.45
N GLN A 100 3.54 -2.01 7.21
CA GLN A 100 4.33 -2.80 6.25
C GLN A 100 5.73 -3.07 6.78
N ARG A 101 6.44 -2.04 7.28
CA ARG A 101 7.76 -2.18 7.90
C ARG A 101 7.73 -3.14 9.09
N SER A 102 6.75 -2.99 9.98
CA SER A 102 6.56 -3.91 11.12
C SER A 102 6.29 -5.35 10.68
N SER A 103 5.59 -5.54 9.57
CA SER A 103 5.29 -6.88 9.03
C SER A 103 6.54 -7.54 8.46
N LEU A 104 7.38 -6.80 7.73
CA LEU A 104 8.68 -7.29 7.25
C LEU A 104 9.62 -7.64 8.41
N ARG A 105 9.71 -6.79 9.44
CA ARG A 105 10.49 -7.11 10.66
C ARG A 105 9.96 -8.36 11.39
N ARG A 106 8.65 -8.59 11.36
CA ARG A 106 8.04 -9.81 11.91
C ARG A 106 8.40 -11.03 11.09
N LEU A 107 8.57 -10.87 9.78
CA LEU A 107 9.03 -11.93 8.89
C LEU A 107 10.49 -12.31 9.18
N GLU A 108 11.38 -11.34 9.41
CA GLU A 108 12.75 -11.61 9.91
C GLU A 108 12.75 -12.41 11.21
N LYS A 109 11.93 -11.99 12.19
CA LYS A 109 11.79 -12.71 13.47
C LYS A 109 11.30 -14.15 13.32
N ARG A 110 10.70 -14.50 12.18
CA ARG A 110 10.25 -15.86 11.84
C ARG A 110 11.28 -16.65 11.03
N GLY A 111 12.51 -16.14 10.90
CA GLY A 111 13.62 -16.83 10.24
C GLY A 111 13.87 -16.43 8.79
N ALA A 112 13.18 -15.42 8.26
CA ALA A 112 13.47 -14.92 6.93
C ALA A 112 14.73 -14.06 6.92
N VAL A 113 15.60 -14.26 5.93
CA VAL A 113 16.75 -13.38 5.68
C VAL A 113 16.30 -12.25 4.77
N ILE A 114 16.20 -11.03 5.31
CA ILE A 114 15.83 -9.83 4.54
C ILE A 114 17.08 -8.98 4.31
N HIS A 115 17.39 -8.72 3.04
CA HIS A 115 18.43 -7.77 2.66
C HIS A 115 17.83 -6.36 2.63
N TRP A 116 18.06 -5.61 3.70
CA TRP A 116 17.58 -4.22 3.80
C TRP A 116 18.41 -3.28 2.94
N VAL A 117 17.73 -2.42 2.19
CA VAL A 117 18.33 -1.41 1.32
C VAL A 117 17.61 -0.08 1.49
N GLU A 118 18.33 1.02 1.33
CA GLU A 118 17.78 2.37 1.53
C GLU A 118 17.20 2.95 0.23
N ASN A 119 17.72 2.52 -0.92
CA ASN A 119 17.35 3.04 -2.22
C ASN A 119 17.39 1.96 -3.32
N SER A 120 16.90 2.32 -4.51
CA SER A 120 16.83 1.42 -5.65
C SER A 120 18.20 1.01 -6.18
N GLU A 121 19.23 1.85 -6.04
CA GLU A 121 20.58 1.53 -6.51
C GLU A 121 21.20 0.39 -5.69
N GLN A 122 21.06 0.43 -4.36
CA GLN A 122 21.45 -0.67 -3.49
C GLN A 122 20.64 -1.94 -3.79
N ALA A 123 19.34 -1.81 -4.06
CA ALA A 123 18.48 -2.95 -4.41
C ALA A 123 18.96 -3.65 -5.69
N LEU A 124 19.29 -2.88 -6.73
CA LEU A 124 19.75 -3.41 -8.03
C LEU A 124 21.05 -4.19 -7.90
N LYS A 125 22.00 -3.73 -7.06
CA LYS A 125 23.25 -4.44 -6.77
C LYS A 125 23.05 -5.82 -6.12
N LEU A 126 21.86 -6.09 -5.57
CA LEU A 126 21.51 -7.38 -4.98
C LEU A 126 20.77 -8.30 -5.96
N VAL A 127 20.31 -7.81 -7.10
CA VAL A 127 19.57 -8.62 -8.09
C VAL A 127 20.48 -9.11 -9.20
N VAL A 128 21.49 -8.30 -9.54
CA VAL A 128 22.59 -8.65 -10.45
C VAL A 128 23.58 -9.60 -9.75
#